data_AF-A0A952S336-F1
#
_entry.id   AF-A0A952S336-F1
#
_cell.length_a   1.000
_cell.length_b   1.000
_cell.length_c   1.000
_cell.angle_alpha   90.00
_cell.angle_beta   90.00
_cell.angle_gamma   90.00
#
_symmetry.space_group_name_H-M   'P 1'
#
loop_
_entity.id
_entity.type
_entity.pdbx_description
1 polymer ?
#
loop_
_entity_poly.entity_id
_entity_poly.type
_entity_poly.pdbx_seq_one_letter_code
_entity_poly.pdbx_strand_id
1 'polypeptide(L)'
;MIWLRAIAVWLIMMAAETVHGILRTVLLAPQVGDLRARQIAFFTGSAITFGIAYLFINWIEARSVTVLLGIGLLWMVLTLGFEAVVGIYGFGFGWDRIIAEYDPRTGSLMLFGLFVLLFAPLIAFRLRRGQ
;
A
#
# COMPACT_ATOMS: atom_id res chain seq x y z
N MET A 1 -14.57 -6.11 -16.38
CA MET A 1 -14.47 -4.68 -15.99
C MET A 1 -13.96 -4.48 -14.57
N ILE A 2 -14.39 -5.30 -13.60
CA ILE A 2 -13.95 -5.20 -12.18
C ILE A 2 -12.43 -5.08 -11.99
N TRP A 3 -11.65 -5.90 -12.72
CA TRP A 3 -10.19 -5.90 -12.65
C TRP A 3 -9.56 -4.60 -13.18
N LEU A 4 -10.12 -4.00 -14.23
CA LEU A 4 -9.67 -2.71 -14.75
C LEU A 4 -9.95 -1.59 -13.74
N ARG A 5 -11.12 -1.61 -13.09
CA ARG A 5 -11.44 -0.66 -12.02
C ARG A 5 -10.50 -0.84 -10.83
N ALA A 6 -10.20 -2.08 -10.46
CA ALA A 6 -9.22 -2.38 -9.41
C ALA A 6 -7.82 -1.85 -9.76
N ILE A 7 -7.35 -2.03 -11.00
CA ILE A 7 -6.07 -1.47 -11.46
C ILE A 7 -6.10 0.06 -11.45
N ALA A 8 -7.20 0.69 -11.89
CA ALA A 8 -7.34 2.14 -11.86
C ALA A 8 -7.28 2.69 -10.42
N VAL A 9 -7.95 2.04 -9.47
CA VAL A 9 -7.86 2.39 -8.04
C VAL A 9 -6.44 2.20 -7.51
N TRP A 10 -5.77 1.10 -7.89
CA TRP A 10 -4.38 0.87 -7.53
C TRP A 10 -3.45 1.99 -8.04
N LEU A 11 -3.62 2.47 -9.27
CA LEU A 11 -2.84 3.60 -9.80
C LEU A 11 -3.02 4.87 -8.97
N ILE A 12 -4.26 5.14 -8.51
CA ILE A 12 -4.55 6.27 -7.62
C ILE A 12 -3.84 6.07 -6.26
N MET A 13 -3.88 4.85 -5.72
CA MET A 13 -3.17 4.52 -4.47
C MET A 13 -1.67 4.70 -4.63
N MET A 14 -1.07 4.24 -5.73
CA MET A 14 0.36 4.40 -5.98
C MET A 14 0.78 5.85 -6.11
N ALA A 15 -0.03 6.67 -6.79
CA ALA A 15 0.24 8.11 -6.88
C ALA A 15 0.19 8.77 -5.50
N ALA A 16 -0.84 8.45 -4.69
CA ALA A 16 -1.00 8.98 -3.34
C ALA A 16 0.14 8.54 -2.40
N GLU A 17 0.48 7.25 -2.39
CA GLU A 17 1.58 6.70 -1.58
C GLU A 17 2.95 7.22 -2.02
N THR A 18 3.15 7.47 -3.31
CA THR A 18 4.39 8.09 -3.81
C THR A 18 4.53 9.51 -3.28
N VAL A 19 3.49 10.34 -3.40
CA VAL A 19 3.49 11.70 -2.85
C VAL A 19 3.70 11.67 -1.34
N HIS A 20 3.01 10.77 -0.64
CA HIS A 20 3.14 10.58 0.80
C HIS A 20 4.56 10.17 1.21
N GLY A 21 5.19 9.24 0.47
CA GLY A 21 6.57 8.81 0.68
C GLY A 21 7.59 9.92 0.46
N ILE A 22 7.37 10.77 -0.54
CA ILE A 22 8.19 11.96 -0.78
C ILE A 22 8.04 12.95 0.38
N LEU A 23 6.81 13.28 0.78
CA LEU A 23 6.53 14.19 1.90
C LEU A 23 7.16 13.68 3.20
N ARG A 24 7.05 12.39 3.50
CA ARG A 24 7.75 11.75 4.63
C ARG A 24 9.25 12.01 4.56
N THR A 25 9.86 11.78 3.40
CA THR A 25 11.32 11.85 3.24
C THR A 25 11.83 13.30 3.32
N VAL A 26 11.08 14.26 2.81
CA VAL A 26 11.48 15.68 2.79
C VAL A 26 11.13 16.41 4.09
N LEU A 27 9.98 16.11 4.70
CA LEU A 27 9.47 16.87 5.85
C LEU A 27 9.69 16.15 7.18
N LEU A 28 9.42 14.83 7.22
CA LEU A 28 9.38 14.08 8.49
C LEU A 28 10.75 13.47 8.84
N ALA A 29 11.42 12.85 7.87
CA ALA A 29 12.73 12.21 8.08
C ALA A 29 13.80 13.14 8.67
N PRO A 30 13.91 14.44 8.27
CA PRO A 30 14.88 15.35 8.88
C PRO A 30 14.61 15.67 10.35
N GLN A 31 13.36 15.51 10.81
CA GLN A 31 12.94 15.88 12.17
C GLN A 31 13.06 14.73 13.16
N VAL A 32 12.74 13.50 12.74
CA VAL A 32 12.62 12.34 13.64
C VAL A 32 13.55 11.18 13.27
N GLY A 33 14.32 11.30 12.18
CA GLY A 33 15.13 10.23 11.61
C GLY A 33 14.34 9.28 10.70
N ASP A 34 15.02 8.62 9.76
CA ASP A 34 14.38 7.81 8.70
C ASP A 34 13.51 6.67 9.25
N LEU A 35 14.02 5.90 10.21
CA LEU A 35 13.30 4.76 10.76
C LEU A 35 11.98 5.18 11.45
N ARG A 36 12.02 6.21 12.31
CA ARG A 36 10.81 6.71 12.97
C ARG A 36 9.86 7.38 11.99
N ALA A 37 10.39 8.10 10.99
CA ALA A 37 9.57 8.69 9.95
C ALA A 37 8.82 7.61 9.15
N ARG A 38 9.46 6.48 8.83
CA ARG A 38 8.82 5.32 8.19
C ARG A 38 7.74 4.70 9.08
N GLN A 39 7.99 4.56 10.38
CA GLN A 39 7.03 4.01 11.33
C GLN A 39 5.79 4.90 11.51
N ILE A 40 5.97 6.21 11.60
CA ILE A 40 4.84 7.16 11.66
C ILE A 40 4.11 7.18 10.32
N ALA A 41 4.86 7.23 9.21
CA ALA A 41 4.29 7.26 7.88
C ALA A 41 3.48 6.02 7.56
N PHE A 42 3.85 4.86 8.11
CA PHE A 42 3.09 3.61 7.98
C PHE A 42 1.62 3.77 8.38
N PHE A 43 1.33 4.42 9.51
CA PHE A 43 -0.06 4.62 9.97
C PHE A 43 -0.82 5.55 9.03
N THR A 44 -0.20 6.66 8.63
CA THR A 44 -0.81 7.62 7.70
C THR A 44 -0.99 7.07 6.29
N GLY A 45 -0.01 6.30 5.77
CA GLY A 45 -0.10 5.64 4.46
C GLY A 45 -1.14 4.53 4.48
N SER A 46 -1.18 3.72 5.55
CA SER A 46 -2.26 2.75 5.77
C SER A 46 -3.64 3.42 5.76
N ALA A 47 -3.78 4.58 6.39
CA ALA A 47 -5.02 5.34 6.37
C ALA A 47 -5.37 5.91 4.98
N ILE A 48 -4.40 6.39 4.21
CA ILE A 48 -4.59 6.86 2.83
C ILE A 48 -5.03 5.70 1.94
N THR A 49 -4.25 4.62 1.93
CA THR A 49 -4.51 3.37 1.21
C THR A 49 -5.91 2.83 1.54
N PHE A 50 -6.24 2.73 2.83
CA PHE A 50 -7.54 2.26 3.29
C PHE A 50 -8.67 3.23 2.90
N GLY A 51 -8.45 4.54 3.04
CA GLY A 51 -9.42 5.56 2.67
C GLY A 51 -9.77 5.52 1.18
N ILE A 52 -8.77 5.37 0.32
CA ILE A 52 -8.97 5.19 -1.13
C ILE A 52 -9.74 3.89 -1.40
N ALA A 53 -9.31 2.77 -0.80
CA ALA A 53 -10.03 1.50 -0.93
C ALA A 53 -11.50 1.65 -0.49
N TYR A 54 -11.76 2.30 0.64
CA TYR A 54 -13.10 2.57 1.17
C TYR A 54 -13.94 3.46 0.26
N LEU A 55 -13.36 4.50 -0.35
CA LEU A 55 -14.08 5.38 -1.26
C LEU A 55 -14.49 4.67 -2.55
N PHE A 56 -13.60 3.85 -3.11
CA PHE A 56 -13.82 3.24 -4.42
C PHE A 56 -14.37 1.82 -4.38
N ILE A 57 -14.53 1.19 -3.21
CA ILE A 57 -15.00 -0.22 -3.12
C ILE A 57 -16.37 -0.45 -3.78
N ASN A 58 -17.29 0.51 -3.65
CA ASN A 58 -18.61 0.44 -4.29
C ASN A 58 -18.51 0.61 -5.81
N TRP A 59 -17.57 1.43 -6.30
CA TRP A 59 -17.32 1.62 -7.72
C TRP A 59 -16.68 0.40 -8.37
N ILE A 60 -15.86 -0.35 -7.63
CA ILE A 60 -15.31 -1.63 -8.09
C ILE A 60 -16.42 -2.69 -8.26
N GLU A 61 -17.55 -2.54 -7.55
CA GLU A 61 -18.73 -3.44 -7.60
C GLU A 61 -18.41 -4.90 -7.21
N ALA A 62 -17.37 -5.12 -6.41
CA ALA A 62 -17.05 -6.45 -5.88
C ALA A 62 -18.07 -6.88 -4.81
N ARG A 63 -18.83 -7.95 -5.07
CA ARG A 63 -19.87 -8.46 -4.14
C ARG A 63 -19.51 -9.77 -3.44
N SER A 64 -18.41 -10.41 -3.83
CA SER A 64 -17.95 -11.69 -3.28
C SER A 64 -16.66 -11.51 -2.48
N VAL A 65 -16.58 -12.17 -1.33
CA VAL A 65 -15.38 -12.18 -0.46
C VAL A 65 -14.16 -12.69 -1.23
N THR A 66 -14.32 -13.72 -2.05
CA THR A 66 -13.23 -14.27 -2.88
C THR A 66 -12.70 -13.23 -3.88
N VAL A 67 -13.61 -12.44 -4.48
CA VAL A 67 -13.23 -11.38 -5.44
C VAL A 67 -12.54 -10.22 -4.72
N LEU A 68 -13.01 -9.85 -3.52
CA LEU A 68 -12.38 -8.82 -2.69
C LEU A 68 -10.95 -9.20 -2.29
N LEU A 69 -10.74 -10.45 -1.86
CA LEU A 69 -9.40 -10.96 -1.56
C LEU A 69 -8.52 -11.03 -2.82
N GLY A 70 -9.10 -11.41 -3.97
CA GLY A 70 -8.40 -11.40 -5.25
C GLY A 70 -7.94 -9.99 -5.66
N ILE A 71 -8.76 -8.96 -5.41
CA ILE A 71 -8.39 -7.56 -5.64
C ILE A 71 -7.26 -7.13 -4.70
N GLY A 72 -7.35 -7.46 -3.41
CA GLY A 72 -6.29 -7.17 -2.45
C GLY A 72 -4.97 -7.86 -2.83
N LEU A 73 -5.04 -9.11 -3.28
CA LEU A 73 -3.87 -9.87 -3.75
C LEU A 73 -3.27 -9.24 -5.00
N LEU A 74 -4.10 -8.82 -5.95
CA LEU A 74 -3.67 -8.10 -7.15
C LEU A 74 -2.93 -6.81 -6.77
N TRP A 75 -3.51 -6.00 -5.87
CA TRP A 75 -2.87 -4.78 -5.39
C TRP A 75 -1.53 -5.04 -4.72
N MET A 76 -1.46 -6.07 -3.87
CA MET A 76 -0.23 -6.48 -3.20
C MET A 76 0.87 -6.86 -4.20
N VAL A 77 0.56 -7.70 -5.19
CA VAL A 77 1.52 -8.13 -6.22
C VAL A 77 1.98 -6.96 -7.08
N LEU A 78 1.06 -6.09 -7.50
CA LEU A 78 1.41 -4.89 -8.27
C LEU A 78 2.29 -3.92 -7.48
N THR A 79 2.02 -3.77 -6.19
CA THR A 79 2.81 -2.90 -5.30
C THR A 79 4.22 -3.46 -5.07
N LEU A 80 4.34 -4.77 -4.81
CA LEU A 80 5.63 -5.46 -4.74
C LEU A 80 6.45 -5.28 -6.03
N GLY A 81 5.81 -5.44 -7.18
CA GLY A 81 6.45 -5.25 -8.48
C GLY A 81 6.89 -3.80 -8.69
N PHE A 82 6.02 -2.84 -8.36
CA PHE A 82 6.34 -1.42 -8.45
C PHE A 82 7.52 -1.04 -7.56
N GLU A 83 7.50 -1.45 -6.29
CA GLU A 83 8.57 -1.17 -5.34
C GLU A 83 9.90 -1.80 -5.78
N ALA A 84 9.87 -3.04 -6.26
CA ALA A 84 11.07 -3.68 -6.78
C ALA A 84 11.62 -2.93 -8.00
N VAL A 85 10.76 -2.52 -8.94
CA VAL A 85 11.16 -1.75 -10.12
C VAL A 85 11.76 -0.40 -9.71
N VAL A 86 11.12 0.33 -8.81
CA VAL A 86 11.61 1.63 -8.32
C VAL A 86 12.90 1.46 -7.52
N GLY A 87 13.01 0.43 -6.67
CA GLY A 87 14.20 0.13 -5.89
C GLY A 87 15.40 -0.21 -6.77
N ILE A 88 15.22 -1.13 -7.72
CA ILE A 88 16.30 -1.59 -8.60
C ILE A 88 16.67 -0.52 -9.62
N TYR A 89 15.71 -0.02 -10.39
CA TYR A 89 15.99 0.89 -11.50
C TYR A 89 16.07 2.36 -11.08
N GLY A 90 15.32 2.76 -10.05
CA GLY A 90 15.31 4.15 -9.57
C GLY A 90 16.44 4.44 -8.58
N PHE A 91 16.72 3.51 -7.66
CA PHE A 91 17.71 3.71 -6.59
C PHE A 91 18.96 2.81 -6.70
N GLY A 92 19.02 1.91 -7.67
CA GLY A 92 20.16 1.00 -7.86
C GLY A 92 20.29 -0.06 -6.76
N PHE A 93 19.20 -0.39 -6.06
CA PHE A 93 19.23 -1.37 -4.98
C PHE A 93 19.31 -2.80 -5.52
N GLY A 94 20.10 -3.64 -4.86
CA GLY A 94 20.08 -5.09 -5.08
C GLY A 94 18.86 -5.75 -4.44
N TRP A 95 18.53 -6.96 -4.91
CA TRP A 95 17.45 -7.78 -4.35
C TRP A 95 17.60 -8.02 -2.84
N ASP A 96 18.82 -8.22 -2.36
CA ASP A 96 19.10 -8.41 -0.93
C ASP A 96 18.64 -7.21 -0.09
N ARG A 97 18.81 -5.99 -0.62
CA ARG A 97 18.40 -4.77 0.07
C ARG A 97 16.88 -4.62 0.09
N ILE A 98 16.20 -4.96 -1.01
CA ILE A 98 14.74 -4.95 -1.07
C ILE A 98 14.17 -5.96 -0.08
N ILE A 99 14.70 -7.18 -0.06
CA ILE A 99 14.27 -8.23 0.88
C ILE A 99 14.56 -7.82 2.33
N ALA A 100 15.68 -7.15 2.60
CA ALA A 100 16.00 -6.66 3.93
C ALA A 100 14.99 -5.62 4.45
N GLU A 101 14.35 -4.83 3.59
CA GLU A 101 13.28 -3.92 4.00
C GLU A 101 12.03 -4.65 4.49
N TYR A 102 11.87 -5.95 4.19
CA TYR A 102 10.78 -6.78 4.68
C TYR A 102 11.08 -7.49 6.00
N ASP A 103 12.30 -7.42 6.52
CA ASP A 103 12.66 -8.03 7.80
C ASP A 103 12.10 -7.21 8.98
N PRO A 104 11.12 -7.73 9.74
CA PRO A 104 10.54 -7.01 10.89
C PRO A 104 11.56 -6.74 12.00
N ARG A 105 12.66 -7.50 12.06
CA ARG A 105 13.72 -7.33 13.07
C ARG A 105 14.47 -6.01 12.92
N THR A 106 14.42 -5.41 11.74
CA THR A 106 15.01 -4.08 11.45
C THR A 106 14.13 -2.93 11.93
N GLY A 107 12.93 -3.22 12.45
CA GLY A 107 11.92 -2.22 12.80
C GLY A 107 11.08 -1.74 11.61
N SER A 108 11.24 -2.38 10.44
CA SER A 108 10.42 -2.11 9.26
C SER A 108 8.98 -2.61 9.43
N LEU A 109 8.04 -1.81 8.93
CA LEU A 109 6.61 -2.14 8.91
C LEU A 109 6.10 -2.50 7.51
N MET A 110 6.98 -2.64 6.52
CA MET A 110 6.57 -2.90 5.13
C MET A 110 5.77 -4.19 4.97
N LEU A 111 6.20 -5.27 5.64
CA LEU A 111 5.48 -6.54 5.62
C LEU A 111 4.03 -6.38 6.13
N PHE A 112 3.84 -5.60 7.21
CA PHE A 112 2.51 -5.28 7.73
C PHE A 112 1.71 -4.43 6.74
N GLY A 113 2.36 -3.53 6.00
CA GLY A 113 1.74 -2.70 4.97
C GLY A 113 1.12 -3.54 3.85
N LEU A 114 1.79 -4.61 3.42
CA LEU A 114 1.26 -5.55 2.44
C LEU A 114 0.00 -6.26 2.95
N PHE A 115 -0.02 -6.68 4.22
CA PHE A 115 -1.22 -7.28 4.82
C PHE A 115 -2.37 -6.29 4.91
N VAL A 116 -2.09 -5.03 5.29
CA VAL A 116 -3.11 -3.96 5.28
C VAL A 116 -3.69 -3.81 3.87
N LEU A 117 -2.85 -3.75 2.84
CA LEU A 117 -3.27 -3.62 1.45
C LEU A 117 -4.11 -4.82 0.98
N LEU A 118 -3.70 -6.04 1.34
CA LEU A 118 -4.39 -7.28 1.01
C LEU A 118 -5.81 -7.31 1.60
N PHE A 119 -5.97 -6.89 2.85
CA PHE A 119 -7.26 -6.92 3.54
C PHE A 119 -8.09 -5.64 3.40
N ALA A 120 -7.50 -4.54 2.92
CA ALA A 120 -8.17 -3.26 2.72
C ALA A 120 -9.52 -3.35 1.99
N PRO A 121 -9.63 -4.02 0.81
CA PRO A 121 -10.92 -4.09 0.10
C PRO A 121 -11.97 -4.88 0.89
N LEU A 122 -11.57 -5.94 1.59
CA LEU A 122 -12.48 -6.74 2.41
C LEU A 122 -13.03 -5.94 3.60
N ILE A 123 -12.15 -5.22 4.31
CA ILE A 123 -12.52 -4.40 5.46
C ILE A 123 -13.39 -3.23 5.00
N ALA A 124 -13.00 -2.54 3.93
CA ALA A 124 -13.76 -1.45 3.32
C ALA A 124 -15.19 -1.87 2.97
N PHE A 125 -15.35 -3.04 2.36
CA PHE A 125 -16.65 -3.57 1.99
C PHE A 125 -17.52 -3.91 3.20
N ARG A 126 -16.95 -4.52 4.25
CA ARG A 126 -17.69 -4.85 5.48
C ARG A 126 -18.18 -3.59 6.19
N LEU A 127 -17.34 -2.56 6.29
CA LEU A 127 -17.73 -1.30 6.93
C LEU A 127 -18.84 -0.58 6.15
N ARG A 128 -18.81 -0.61 4.80
CA ARG A 128 -19.86 0.01 3.98
C ARG A 128 -21.19 -0.73 3.98
N ARG A 129 -21.20 -2.05 4.23
CA ARG A 129 -22.45 -2.83 4.32
C ARG A 129 -23.10 -2.81 5.70
N GLY A 130 -22.35 -2.39 6.72
CA GLY A 130 -22.89 -2.16 8.07
C GLY A 130 -23.57 -0.79 8.23
N GLN A 131 -23.56 0.04 7.19
CA GLN A 131 -24.30 1.31 7.06
C GLN A 131 -25.51 1.09 6.16
#